data_AF-A0A7X3ZB26-F1
#
_entry.id   AF-A0A7X3ZB26-F1
#
_cell.length_a   1.000
_cell.length_b   1.000
_cell.length_c   1.000
_cell.angle_alpha   90.00
_cell.angle_beta   90.00
_cell.angle_gamma   90.00
#
_symmetry.space_group_name_H-M   'P 1'
#
loop_
_entity.id
_entity.type
_entity.pdbx_description
1 polymer ?
#
loop_
_entity_poly.entity_id
_entity_poly.type
_entity_poly.pdbx_seq_one_letter_code
_entity_poly.pdbx_strand_id
1 'polypeptide(L)'
;MPQIEGPKILAGNSNASMASAVCRRMSMHFGTSVDLVKSRVERFNDGEIFVEVFENVRGEETFILQSTSNPANDNLMELLIMADALRRSSAQRVTAVVPYFGYARQDRRTRARVPISAKLVANMIVSAGIERVLTMDLHAAQIQGFFDVPVDNLYASPI
;
A
#
# COMPACT_ATOMS: atom_id res chain seq x y z
N MET A 1 24.65 -5.91 -19.99
CA MET A 1 23.25 -6.21 -19.58
C MET A 1 22.71 -4.94 -18.94
N PRO A 2 21.48 -4.48 -19.25
CA PRO A 2 20.93 -3.35 -18.52
C PRO A 2 20.89 -3.73 -17.03
N GLN A 3 21.44 -2.88 -16.17
CA GLN A 3 21.20 -3.01 -14.74
C GLN A 3 19.70 -2.86 -14.57
N ILE A 4 19.03 -3.94 -14.17
CA ILE A 4 17.63 -3.86 -13.76
C ILE A 4 17.67 -3.06 -12.47
N GLU A 5 17.36 -1.76 -12.54
CA GLU A 5 17.12 -0.98 -11.33
C GLU A 5 15.93 -1.63 -10.61
N GLY A 6 16.15 -2.02 -9.36
CA GLY A 6 15.12 -2.62 -8.53
C GLY A 6 13.99 -1.63 -8.30
N PRO A 7 12.76 -2.11 -8.05
CA PRO A 7 11.62 -1.21 -7.89
C PRO A 7 11.77 -0.31 -6.66
N LYS A 8 11.09 0.84 -6.69
CA LYS A 8 11.09 1.81 -5.60
C LYS A 8 10.07 1.42 -4.54
N ILE A 9 10.53 1.08 -3.34
CA ILE A 9 9.67 0.59 -2.25
C ILE A 9 9.61 1.64 -1.15
N LEU A 10 8.40 2.08 -0.81
CA LEU A 10 8.10 2.96 0.30
C LEU A 10 7.41 2.16 1.40
N ALA A 11 7.64 2.56 2.65
CA ALA A 11 6.97 1.97 3.81
C ALA A 11 6.16 3.05 4.54
N GLY A 12 4.91 2.73 4.88
CA GLY A 12 4.18 3.52 5.88
C GLY A 12 4.52 3.08 7.31
N ASN A 13 3.90 3.70 8.31
CA ASN A 13 4.25 3.43 9.71
C ASN A 13 3.74 2.10 10.27
N SER A 14 2.80 1.42 9.59
CA SER A 14 2.19 0.20 10.15
C SER A 14 3.16 -0.98 10.26
N ASN A 15 4.09 -1.14 9.30
CA ASN A 15 4.91 -2.35 9.16
C ASN A 15 6.29 -2.08 8.53
N ALA A 16 7.01 -1.06 9.02
CA ALA A 16 8.34 -0.72 8.52
C ALA A 16 9.34 -1.90 8.58
N SER A 17 9.29 -2.72 9.63
CA SER A 17 10.15 -3.90 9.77
C SER A 17 9.94 -4.95 8.67
N MET A 18 8.69 -5.19 8.30
CA MET A 18 8.34 -6.09 7.20
C MET A 18 8.78 -5.51 5.85
N ALA A 19 8.63 -4.20 5.64
CA ALA A 19 9.10 -3.55 4.42
C ALA A 19 10.62 -3.70 4.24
N SER A 20 11.40 -3.50 5.31
CA SER A 20 12.85 -3.77 5.30
C SER A 20 13.19 -5.23 5.02
N ALA A 21 12.39 -6.18 5.54
CA ALA A 21 12.58 -7.60 5.27
C ALA A 21 12.29 -7.95 3.78
N VAL A 22 11.27 -7.33 3.18
CA VAL A 22 10.97 -7.46 1.74
C VAL A 22 12.13 -6.91 0.90
N CYS A 23 12.62 -5.70 1.20
CA CYS A 23 13.79 -5.13 0.53
C CYS A 23 15.00 -6.08 0.61
N ARG A 24 15.33 -6.59 1.79
CA ARG A 24 16.41 -7.57 1.96
C ARG A 24 16.19 -8.84 1.13
N ARG A 25 14.96 -9.36 1.07
CA ARG A 25 14.63 -10.54 0.25
C ARG A 25 14.80 -10.28 -1.23
N MET A 26 14.45 -9.09 -1.68
CA MET A 26 14.63 -8.62 -3.05
C MET A 26 16.12 -8.42 -3.37
N SER A 27 16.91 -7.86 -2.46
CA SER A 27 18.36 -7.72 -2.67
C SER A 27 19.03 -9.06 -2.95
N MET A 28 18.64 -10.10 -2.21
CA MET A 28 19.13 -11.47 -2.44
C MET A 28 18.65 -12.06 -3.77
N HIS A 29 17.47 -11.68 -4.26
CA HIS A 29 16.92 -12.17 -5.52
C HIS A 29 17.56 -11.50 -6.74
N PHE A 30 17.79 -10.18 -6.69
CA PHE A 30 18.34 -9.40 -7.79
C PHE A 30 19.88 -9.35 -7.79
N GLY A 31 20.53 -9.75 -6.69
CA GLY A 31 22.00 -9.67 -6.56
C GLY A 31 22.55 -8.24 -6.45
N THR A 32 21.68 -7.27 -6.16
CA THR A 32 22.00 -5.85 -5.93
C THR A 32 21.27 -5.35 -4.70
N SER A 33 21.74 -4.28 -4.05
CA SER A 33 21.02 -3.69 -2.91
C SER A 33 19.73 -3.04 -3.37
N VAL A 34 18.61 -3.46 -2.78
CA VAL A 34 17.33 -2.77 -2.82
C VAL A 34 17.09 -2.23 -1.41
N ASP A 35 16.97 -0.92 -1.30
CA ASP A 35 16.71 -0.21 -0.05
C ASP A 35 15.35 0.48 -0.11
N LEU A 36 14.80 0.79 1.07
CA LEU A 36 13.60 1.62 1.13
C LEU A 36 13.93 3.02 0.61
N VAL A 37 12.99 3.56 -0.18
CA VAL A 37 13.01 4.95 -0.59
C VAL A 37 13.04 5.82 0.65
N LYS A 38 13.97 6.76 0.69
CA LYS A 38 14.02 7.77 1.74
C LYS A 38 12.76 8.63 1.64
N SER A 39 11.91 8.51 2.64
CA SER A 39 10.71 9.31 2.80
C SER A 39 10.47 9.64 4.27
N ARG A 40 9.74 10.72 4.52
CA ARG A 40 9.24 11.11 5.84
C ARG A 40 7.74 10.87 5.87
N VAL A 41 7.26 10.11 6.84
CA VAL A 41 5.84 9.87 7.10
C VAL A 41 5.62 10.12 8.59
N GLU A 42 5.12 11.29 8.93
CA GLU A 42 5.02 11.73 10.32
C GLU A 42 3.71 12.49 10.58
N ARG A 43 3.59 13.08 11.77
CA ARG A 43 2.46 13.91 12.14
C ARG A 43 2.90 15.31 12.49
N PHE A 44 2.09 16.28 12.10
CA PHE A 44 2.12 17.62 12.65
C PHE A 44 1.62 17.62 14.12
N ASN A 45 1.81 18.75 14.81
CA ASN A 45 1.46 18.90 16.22
C ASN A 45 -0.04 18.74 16.51
N ASP A 46 -0.89 19.01 15.52
CA ASP A 46 -2.35 18.83 15.58
C ASP A 46 -2.80 17.40 15.18
N GLY A 47 -1.86 16.55 14.78
CA GLY A 47 -2.10 15.15 14.44
C GLY A 47 -2.34 14.88 12.95
N GLU A 48 -2.35 15.91 12.09
CA GLU A 48 -2.42 15.73 10.64
C GLU A 48 -1.18 15.01 10.10
N ILE A 49 -1.37 14.17 9.09
CA ILE A 49 -0.29 13.36 8.51
C ILE A 49 0.50 14.19 7.49
N PHE A 50 1.82 14.18 7.64
CA PHE A 50 2.76 14.76 6.69
C PHE A 50 3.55 13.67 5.96
N VAL A 51 3.63 13.77 4.63
CA VAL A 51 4.42 12.88 3.80
C VAL A 51 5.34 13.66 2.87
N GLU A 52 6.61 13.28 2.82
CA GLU A 52 7.60 13.81 1.91
C GLU A 52 8.46 12.67 1.34
N VAL A 53 8.63 12.64 0.02
CA VAL A 53 9.49 11.65 -0.67
C VAL A 53 10.77 12.35 -1.10
N PHE A 54 11.92 11.91 -0.55
CA PHE A 54 13.21 12.58 -0.78
C PHE A 54 13.93 12.13 -2.04
N GLU A 55 13.56 10.97 -2.59
CA GLU A 55 14.17 10.42 -3.81
C GLU A 55 13.35 10.73 -5.05
N ASN A 56 14.02 10.81 -6.20
CA ASN A 56 13.34 10.89 -7.48
C ASN A 56 12.64 9.56 -7.78
N VAL A 57 11.32 9.64 -7.98
CA VAL A 57 10.46 8.51 -8.35
C VAL A 57 9.83 8.69 -9.74
N ARG A 58 10.23 9.73 -10.49
CA ARG A 58 9.65 10.04 -11.80
C ARG A 58 9.94 8.90 -12.79
N GLY A 59 8.88 8.37 -13.39
CA GLY A 59 8.99 7.28 -14.35
C GLY A 59 9.26 5.91 -13.73
N GLU A 60 9.31 5.82 -12.39
CA GLU A 60 9.59 4.57 -11.69
C GLU A 60 8.31 3.78 -11.36
N GLU A 61 8.43 2.46 -11.31
CA GLU A 61 7.43 1.61 -10.68
C GLU A 61 7.61 1.63 -9.16
N THR A 62 6.57 2.09 -8.46
CA THR A 62 6.60 2.33 -7.02
C THR A 62 5.65 1.39 -6.27
N PHE A 63 6.09 0.93 -5.11
CA PHE A 63 5.33 0.06 -4.22
C PHE A 63 5.21 0.71 -2.85
N ILE A 64 3.98 0.85 -2.34
CA ILE A 64 3.74 1.32 -0.97
C ILE A 64 3.40 0.10 -0.12
N LEU A 65 4.25 -0.26 0.83
CA LEU A 65 3.99 -1.33 1.78
C LEU A 65 3.40 -0.75 3.07
N GLN A 66 2.09 -0.94 3.23
CA GLN A 66 1.32 -0.38 4.34
C GLN A 66 0.08 -1.22 4.58
N SER A 67 -0.02 -1.85 5.76
CA SER A 67 -1.27 -2.44 6.21
C SER A 67 -2.19 -1.35 6.76
N THR A 68 -3.49 -1.58 6.66
CA THR A 68 -4.52 -0.71 7.27
C THR A 68 -4.97 -1.29 8.63
N SER A 69 -3.99 -1.73 9.43
CA SER A 69 -4.14 -2.26 10.79
C SER A 69 -4.27 -1.15 11.83
N ASN A 70 -4.46 -1.47 13.11
CA ASN A 70 -4.58 -0.47 14.18
C ASN A 70 -3.35 0.47 14.25
N PRO A 71 -3.52 1.81 14.28
CA PRO A 71 -4.76 2.57 14.09
C PRO A 71 -5.20 2.63 12.62
N ALA A 72 -6.37 2.04 12.32
CA ALA A 72 -6.78 1.71 10.95
C ALA A 72 -6.97 2.95 10.06
N ASN A 73 -7.56 4.01 10.62
CA ASN A 73 -7.86 5.23 9.87
C ASN A 73 -6.59 5.97 9.51
N ASP A 74 -5.68 6.11 10.46
CA ASP A 74 -4.43 6.81 10.28
C ASP A 74 -3.53 6.08 9.28
N ASN A 75 -3.39 4.76 9.42
CA ASN A 75 -2.60 3.97 8.45
C ASN A 75 -3.21 3.99 7.05
N LEU A 76 -4.55 4.04 6.95
CA LEU A 76 -5.23 4.26 5.67
C LEU A 76 -4.94 5.65 5.12
N MET A 77 -5.04 6.70 5.93
CA MET A 77 -4.75 8.07 5.48
C MET A 77 -3.29 8.23 5.07
N GLU A 78 -2.34 7.63 5.77
CA GLU A 78 -0.93 7.57 5.37
C GLU A 78 -0.79 6.95 3.97
N LEU A 79 -1.42 5.79 3.73
CA LEU A 79 -1.40 5.13 2.41
C LEU A 79 -1.93 6.05 1.30
N LEU A 80 -3.07 6.71 1.53
CA LEU A 80 -3.70 7.57 0.54
C LEU A 80 -2.83 8.81 0.24
N ILE A 81 -2.25 9.44 1.26
CA ILE A 81 -1.40 10.62 1.11
C ILE A 81 -0.06 10.25 0.44
N MET A 82 0.52 9.10 0.78
CA MET A 82 1.70 8.57 0.09
C MET A 82 1.43 8.30 -1.40
N ALA A 83 0.27 7.72 -1.74
CA ALA A 83 -0.12 7.48 -3.12
C ALA A 83 -0.28 8.80 -3.91
N ASP A 84 -0.93 9.81 -3.32
CA ASP A 84 -1.06 11.14 -3.94
C ASP A 84 0.32 11.80 -4.15
N ALA A 85 1.22 11.72 -3.17
CA ALA A 85 2.58 12.24 -3.28
C ALA A 85 3.37 11.59 -4.44
N LEU A 86 3.33 10.26 -4.57
CA LEU A 86 3.98 9.53 -5.66
C LEU A 86 3.38 9.88 -7.03
N ARG A 87 2.05 9.94 -7.12
CA ARG A 87 1.35 10.31 -8.36
C ARG A 87 1.73 11.70 -8.83
N ARG A 88 1.72 12.69 -7.92
CA ARG A 88 2.14 14.08 -8.24
C ARG A 88 3.63 14.18 -8.57
N SER A 89 4.43 13.27 -8.03
CA SER A 89 5.85 13.14 -8.35
C SER A 89 6.12 12.40 -9.67
N SER A 90 5.05 12.10 -10.44
CA SER A 90 5.13 11.46 -11.76
C SER A 90 5.72 10.04 -11.74
N ALA A 91 5.47 9.27 -10.68
CA ALA A 91 5.69 7.83 -10.70
C ALA A 91 4.99 7.19 -11.92
N GLN A 92 5.64 6.22 -12.57
CA GLN A 92 5.05 5.54 -13.72
C GLN A 92 3.85 4.69 -13.32
N ARG A 93 3.96 4.04 -12.15
CA ARG A 93 2.92 3.21 -11.57
C ARG A 93 2.99 3.22 -10.06
N VAL A 94 1.84 3.25 -9.39
CA VAL A 94 1.77 3.09 -7.92
C VAL A 94 0.99 1.82 -7.55
N THR A 95 1.68 0.88 -6.91
CA THR A 95 1.11 -0.38 -6.39
C THR A 95 1.00 -0.32 -4.87
N ALA A 96 -0.18 -0.59 -4.32
CA ALA A 96 -0.34 -0.73 -2.88
C ALA A 96 -0.14 -2.18 -2.46
N VAL A 97 0.81 -2.43 -1.58
CA VAL A 97 0.99 -3.71 -0.87
C VAL A 97 0.37 -3.56 0.51
N VAL A 98 -0.79 -4.17 0.71
CA VAL A 98 -1.64 -4.06 1.91
C VAL A 98 -1.81 -5.44 2.55
N PRO A 99 -0.83 -5.96 3.31
CA PRO A 99 -0.88 -7.33 3.82
C PRO A 99 -2.04 -7.59 4.77
N TYR A 100 -2.40 -6.61 5.60
CA TYR A 100 -3.68 -6.64 6.30
C TYR A 100 -4.61 -5.55 5.78
N PHE A 101 -5.71 -5.97 5.14
CA PHE A 101 -6.77 -5.09 4.68
C PHE A 101 -7.78 -4.82 5.80
N GLY A 102 -7.65 -3.67 6.46
CA GLY A 102 -8.61 -3.15 7.42
C GLY A 102 -10.01 -2.97 6.81
N TYR A 103 -11.02 -2.88 7.66
CA TYR A 103 -12.44 -2.81 7.25
C TYR A 103 -13.00 -4.02 6.47
N ALA A 104 -12.18 -5.03 6.17
CA ALA A 104 -12.59 -6.22 5.41
C ALA A 104 -13.80 -6.97 5.98
N ARG A 105 -14.05 -6.88 7.29
CA ARG A 105 -15.20 -7.51 7.96
C ARG A 105 -16.55 -6.83 7.66
N GLN A 106 -16.53 -5.65 7.04
CA GLN A 106 -17.72 -4.88 6.67
C GLN A 106 -17.84 -4.82 5.13
N ASP A 107 -17.94 -6.02 4.54
CA ASP A 107 -17.99 -6.32 3.11
C ASP A 107 -19.43 -6.40 2.55
N ARG A 108 -20.44 -6.49 3.41
CA ARG A 108 -21.84 -6.54 2.99
C ARG A 108 -22.77 -5.84 3.97
N ARG A 109 -23.98 -5.55 3.52
CA ARG A 109 -25.05 -5.03 4.38
C ARG A 109 -25.66 -6.17 5.19
N THR A 110 -25.31 -6.26 6.47
CA THR A 110 -25.89 -7.23 7.40
C THR A 110 -27.24 -6.79 7.97
N ARG A 111 -27.55 -5.48 7.91
CA ARG A 111 -28.84 -4.88 8.32
C ARG A 111 -29.13 -3.62 7.51
N ALA A 112 -30.31 -3.02 7.70
CA ALA A 112 -30.64 -1.75 7.07
C ALA A 112 -29.68 -0.63 7.54
N ARG A 113 -29.33 0.31 6.63
CA ARG A 113 -28.58 1.54 6.95
C ARG A 113 -27.17 1.33 7.55
N VAL A 114 -26.46 0.29 7.13
CA VAL A 114 -25.02 0.13 7.43
C VAL A 114 -24.18 0.33 6.18
N PRO A 115 -22.95 0.85 6.30
CA PRO A 115 -22.05 1.01 5.16
C PRO A 115 -21.46 -0.35 4.75
N ILE A 116 -20.92 -0.37 3.53
CA ILE A 116 -19.98 -1.40 3.07
C ILE A 116 -18.59 -0.75 3.08
N SER A 117 -18.00 -0.65 4.27
CA SER A 117 -16.76 0.11 4.46
C SER A 117 -15.59 -0.46 3.67
N ALA A 118 -15.54 -1.78 3.46
CA ALA A 118 -14.53 -2.38 2.60
C ALA A 118 -14.58 -1.83 1.16
N LYS A 119 -15.78 -1.63 0.59
CA LYS A 119 -15.95 -1.01 -0.75
C LYS A 119 -15.62 0.48 -0.73
N LEU A 120 -15.97 1.20 0.33
CA LEU A 120 -15.57 2.60 0.49
C LEU A 120 -14.03 2.74 0.50
N VAL A 121 -13.35 1.90 1.29
CA VAL A 121 -11.87 1.87 1.37
C VAL A 121 -11.27 1.52 0.02
N ALA A 122 -11.79 0.52 -0.68
CA ALA A 122 -11.33 0.17 -2.02
C ALA A 122 -11.45 1.36 -3.00
N ASN A 123 -12.59 2.05 -3.00
CA ASN A 123 -12.79 3.24 -3.83
C ASN A 123 -11.81 4.37 -3.49
N MET A 124 -11.54 4.61 -2.20
CA MET A 124 -10.58 5.65 -1.77
C MET A 124 -9.16 5.32 -2.23
N ILE A 125 -8.73 4.06 -2.08
CA ILE A 125 -7.40 3.58 -2.51
C ILE A 125 -7.24 3.78 -4.03
N VAL A 126 -8.22 3.38 -4.83
CA VAL A 126 -8.19 3.57 -6.29
C VAL A 126 -8.20 5.07 -6.64
N SER A 127 -9.04 5.86 -5.97
CA SER A 127 -9.17 7.31 -6.24
C SER A 127 -7.88 8.08 -5.91
N ALA A 128 -7.11 7.64 -4.92
CA ALA A 128 -5.81 8.22 -4.57
C ALA A 128 -4.74 7.98 -5.65
N GLY A 129 -5.01 7.11 -6.64
CA GLY A 129 -4.10 6.83 -7.76
C GLY A 129 -3.39 5.49 -7.68
N ILE A 130 -3.87 4.56 -6.85
CA ILE A 130 -3.35 3.18 -6.85
C ILE A 130 -3.88 2.44 -8.08
N GLU A 131 -2.97 1.84 -8.84
CA GLU A 131 -3.27 1.13 -10.09
C GLU A 131 -3.26 -0.40 -9.95
N ARG A 132 -2.76 -0.92 -8.83
CA ARG A 132 -2.77 -2.34 -8.48
C ARG A 132 -2.70 -2.50 -6.97
N VAL A 133 -3.38 -3.52 -6.45
CA VAL A 133 -3.33 -3.88 -5.03
C VAL A 133 -2.80 -5.30 -4.86
N LEU A 134 -1.82 -5.47 -3.99
CA LEU A 134 -1.38 -6.76 -3.47
C LEU A 134 -1.83 -6.86 -2.02
N THR A 135 -2.54 -7.93 -1.66
CA THR A 135 -3.02 -8.15 -0.29
C THR A 135 -2.90 -9.61 0.11
N MET A 136 -3.16 -9.93 1.38
CA MET A 136 -3.07 -11.29 1.90
C MET A 136 -4.33 -11.68 2.66
N ASP A 137 -4.81 -12.89 2.40
CA ASP A 137 -5.90 -13.56 3.13
C ASP A 137 -7.10 -12.65 3.41
N LEU A 138 -7.65 -12.04 2.35
CA LEU A 138 -8.86 -11.23 2.44
C LEU A 138 -9.96 -11.98 3.19
N HIS A 139 -10.62 -11.29 4.13
CA HIS A 139 -11.71 -11.85 4.93
C HIS A 139 -12.80 -12.52 4.08
N ALA A 140 -13.11 -11.92 2.93
CA ALA A 140 -13.99 -12.47 1.92
C ALA A 140 -13.34 -12.27 0.54
N ALA A 141 -13.25 -13.33 -0.26
CA ALA A 141 -12.60 -13.28 -1.57
C ALA A 141 -13.29 -12.29 -2.55
N GLN A 142 -14.59 -12.04 -2.36
CA GLN A 142 -15.40 -11.10 -3.14
C GLN A 142 -14.93 -9.64 -3.00
N ILE A 143 -14.16 -9.32 -1.96
CA ILE A 143 -13.57 -7.98 -1.79
C ILE A 143 -12.66 -7.62 -2.98
N GLN A 144 -12.07 -8.62 -3.67
CA GLN A 144 -11.33 -8.36 -4.92
C GLN A 144 -12.20 -7.66 -5.96
N GLY A 145 -13.48 -8.04 -6.06
CA GLY A 145 -14.46 -7.40 -6.95
C GLY A 145 -14.92 -6.01 -6.50
N PHE A 146 -14.45 -5.51 -5.36
CA PHE A 146 -14.67 -4.11 -4.97
C PHE A 146 -13.68 -3.15 -5.63
N PHE A 147 -12.58 -3.65 -6.18
CA PHE A 147 -11.60 -2.83 -6.88
C PHE A 147 -11.86 -2.87 -8.38
N ASP A 148 -11.76 -1.70 -9.00
CA ASP A 148 -11.83 -1.55 -10.46
C ASP A 148 -10.41 -1.61 -11.09
N VAL A 149 -9.41 -2.01 -10.29
CA VAL A 149 -8.01 -2.21 -10.68
C VAL A 149 -7.58 -3.65 -10.36
N PRO A 150 -6.51 -4.19 -10.98
CA PRO A 150 -6.02 -5.51 -10.66
C PRO A 150 -5.71 -5.69 -9.17
N VAL A 151 -6.18 -6.80 -8.59
CA VAL A 151 -5.92 -7.20 -7.22
C VAL A 151 -5.31 -8.59 -7.20
N ASP A 152 -4.17 -8.71 -6.55
CA ASP A 152 -3.51 -9.98 -6.28
C ASP A 152 -3.73 -10.31 -4.78
N ASN A 153 -4.56 -11.32 -4.48
CA ASN A 153 -4.78 -11.81 -3.11
C ASN A 153 -3.93 -13.07 -2.86
N LEU A 154 -2.88 -12.93 -2.07
CA LEU A 154 -2.02 -14.05 -1.68
C LEU A 154 -2.63 -14.83 -0.51
N TYR A 155 -2.27 -16.10 -0.41
CA TYR A 155 -2.72 -17.00 0.66
C TYR A 155 -1.52 -17.46 1.49
N ALA A 156 -1.60 -17.36 2.81
CA ALA A 156 -0.51 -17.77 3.71
C ALA A 156 -0.46 -19.28 4.02
N SER A 157 -1.25 -20.13 3.35
CA SER A 157 -1.35 -21.56 3.66
C SER A 157 -0.73 -22.48 2.59
N PRO A 158 0.19 -23.41 2.95
CA PRO A 158 1.16 -23.36 4.04
C PRO A 158 2.54 -22.84 3.58
N ILE A 159 3.16 -22.03 4.45
CA ILE A 159 4.56 -21.58 4.41
C ILE A 159 5.47 -22.72 4.88
#